data_AF-A0A840P6P8-F1
#
_entry.id   AF-A0A840P6P8-F1
#
_cell.length_a   1.000
_cell.length_b   1.000
_cell.length_c   1.000
_cell.angle_alpha   90.00
_cell.angle_beta   90.00
_cell.angle_gamma   90.00
#
_symmetry.space_group_name_H-M   'P 1'
#
loop_
_entity.id
_entity.type
_entity.pdbx_description
1 polymer ?
#
loop_
_entity_poly.entity_id
_entity_poly.type
_entity_poly.pdbx_seq_one_letter_code
_entity_poly.pdbx_strand_id
1 'polypeptide(L)'
;MSRTLAYLADVRKEVAVSRWLAEIDFPAIRALRIEQPCIIADHAVTFWESLTDVEDYGTPADVAELLVKLHELDAPAGALGLKPLDPFSRVERRINSNGWFTPEDDEYLRSRLVKLREAYSGLSFSLSSGVIHGDASVGNVIRDREGHPKLIDLDGVAIGPREWDLVLTALYYERFGWHTREEYEAFAQIYGFDVMAWDGYTVLADIREFLMVTWLSQKAAQDERVAAEVRKRIDDLKSGATGLRNWEPY
;
A
#
# COMPACT_ATOMS: atom_id res chain seq x y z
N MET A 1 1.11 -17.38 -5.73
CA MET A 1 1.60 -16.14 -6.39
C MET A 1 2.94 -16.42 -7.05
N SER A 2 3.28 -15.75 -8.17
CA SER A 2 4.62 -15.85 -8.80
C SER A 2 5.22 -14.47 -9.08
N ARG A 3 6.50 -14.27 -8.77
CA ARG A 3 7.25 -13.04 -9.10
C ARG A 3 8.61 -13.41 -9.71
N THR A 4 9.18 -12.55 -10.55
CA THR A 4 10.52 -12.79 -11.14
C THR A 4 11.59 -12.84 -10.04
N LEU A 5 12.73 -13.50 -10.31
CA LEU A 5 13.83 -13.62 -9.33
C LEU A 5 14.40 -12.28 -8.84
N ALA A 6 14.18 -11.18 -9.58
CA ALA A 6 14.53 -9.83 -9.14
C ALA A 6 13.86 -9.42 -7.82
N TYR A 7 12.75 -10.07 -7.46
CA TYR A 7 11.98 -9.83 -6.23
C TYR A 7 12.13 -10.96 -5.20
N LEU A 8 13.09 -11.87 -5.36
CA LEU A 8 13.23 -13.04 -4.48
C LEU A 8 13.40 -12.67 -2.99
N ALA A 9 14.12 -11.58 -2.70
CA ALA A 9 14.28 -11.10 -1.32
C ALA A 9 12.94 -10.64 -0.72
N ASP A 10 12.12 -9.91 -1.49
CA ASP A 10 10.80 -9.44 -1.06
C ASP A 10 9.84 -10.62 -0.86
N VAL A 11 9.88 -11.63 -1.75
CA VAL A 11 9.08 -12.86 -1.62
C VAL A 11 9.46 -13.66 -0.37
N ARG A 12 10.76 -13.79 -0.06
CA ARG A 12 11.21 -14.46 1.17
C ARG A 12 10.78 -13.70 2.42
N LYS A 13 10.86 -12.36 2.40
CA LYS A 13 10.37 -11.50 3.49
C LYS A 13 8.88 -11.71 3.72
N GLU A 14 8.07 -11.68 2.67
CA GLU A 14 6.62 -11.87 2.74
C GLU A 14 6.23 -13.20 3.40
N VAL A 15 6.88 -14.31 3.01
CA VAL A 15 6.67 -15.63 3.64
C VAL A 15 7.12 -15.63 5.11
N ALA A 16 8.26 -15.00 5.43
CA ALA A 16 8.76 -14.92 6.80
C ALA A 16 7.81 -14.12 7.71
N VAL A 17 7.29 -12.99 7.22
CA VAL A 17 6.29 -12.17 7.93
C VAL A 17 5.01 -12.97 8.16
N SER A 18 4.49 -13.67 7.15
CA SER A 18 3.30 -14.51 7.31
C SER A 18 3.48 -15.57 8.39
N ARG A 19 4.65 -16.23 8.45
CA ARG A 19 4.97 -17.23 9.46
C ARG A 19 5.04 -16.63 10.86
N TRP A 20 5.70 -15.49 11.01
CA TRP A 20 5.75 -14.78 12.29
C TRP A 20 4.35 -14.37 12.77
N LEU A 21 3.54 -13.76 11.91
CA LEU A 21 2.16 -13.39 12.24
C LEU A 21 1.32 -14.64 12.61
N ALA A 22 1.65 -15.81 12.09
CA ALA A 22 1.00 -17.07 12.46
C ALA A 22 1.43 -17.59 13.84
N GLU A 23 2.70 -17.41 14.21
CA GLU A 23 3.22 -17.82 15.52
C GLU A 23 2.57 -17.05 16.68
N ILE A 24 2.19 -15.79 16.44
CA ILE A 24 1.54 -14.92 17.43
C ILE A 24 0.01 -14.86 17.26
N ASP A 25 -0.58 -15.73 16.43
CA ASP A 25 -2.01 -15.79 16.12
C ASP A 25 -2.62 -14.46 15.63
N PHE A 26 -1.83 -13.64 14.94
CA PHE A 26 -2.31 -12.41 14.33
C PHE A 26 -3.19 -12.72 13.10
N PRO A 27 -4.33 -12.06 12.89
CA PRO A 27 -5.26 -12.28 11.76
C PRO A 27 -4.70 -11.81 10.40
N ALA A 28 -3.88 -12.66 9.77
CA ALA A 28 -3.34 -12.43 8.43
C ALA A 28 -3.32 -13.74 7.61
N ILE A 29 -3.16 -13.60 6.30
CA ILE A 29 -3.01 -14.72 5.36
C ILE A 29 -1.83 -15.62 5.75
N ARG A 30 -2.04 -16.93 5.66
CA ARG A 30 -1.08 -17.95 6.06
C ARG A 30 -0.38 -18.55 4.85
N ALA A 31 0.94 -18.51 4.85
CA ALA A 31 1.74 -19.28 3.92
C ALA A 31 1.63 -20.78 4.26
N LEU A 32 1.44 -21.64 3.25
CA LEU A 32 1.43 -23.09 3.46
C LEU A 32 2.74 -23.56 4.12
N ARG A 33 2.64 -24.56 5.00
CA ARG A 33 3.78 -25.14 5.74
C ARG A 33 4.63 -26.08 4.88
N ILE A 34 5.13 -25.56 3.77
CA ILE A 34 6.05 -26.20 2.84
C ILE A 34 7.32 -25.36 2.69
N GLU A 35 8.38 -25.94 2.12
CA GLU A 35 9.55 -25.17 1.72
C GLU A 35 9.17 -24.23 0.57
N GLN A 36 9.29 -22.92 0.80
CA GLN A 36 8.93 -21.91 -0.18
C GLN A 36 9.70 -20.59 0.06
N PRO A 37 9.93 -19.76 -0.97
CA PRO A 37 9.41 -19.89 -2.33
C PRO A 37 10.06 -21.02 -3.15
N CYS A 38 9.27 -21.68 -4.00
CA CYS A 38 9.79 -22.60 -5.01
C CYS A 38 10.30 -21.80 -6.21
N ILE A 39 11.46 -22.15 -6.77
CA ILE A 39 11.99 -21.49 -7.97
C ILE A 39 11.63 -22.34 -9.20
N ILE A 40 10.84 -21.78 -10.10
CA ILE A 40 10.37 -22.44 -11.34
C ILE A 40 10.55 -21.46 -12.49
N ALA A 41 11.33 -21.83 -13.52
CA ALA A 41 11.54 -21.03 -14.74
C ALA A 41 11.78 -19.52 -14.47
N ASP A 42 12.77 -19.21 -13.62
CA ASP A 42 13.15 -17.84 -13.20
C ASP A 42 12.07 -17.04 -12.45
N HIS A 43 11.11 -17.75 -11.86
CA HIS A 43 10.09 -17.18 -10.98
C HIS A 43 10.14 -17.82 -9.60
N ALA A 44 10.02 -16.97 -8.57
CA ALA A 44 9.75 -17.38 -7.21
C ALA A 44 8.24 -17.55 -7.04
N VAL A 45 7.81 -18.75 -6.65
CA VAL A 45 6.40 -19.15 -6.47
C VAL A 45 6.11 -19.42 -5.01
N THR A 46 5.05 -18.81 -4.48
CA THR A 46 4.56 -18.99 -3.11
C THR A 46 3.14 -19.53 -3.07
N PHE A 47 2.87 -20.31 -2.03
CA PHE A 47 1.61 -21.00 -1.81
C PHE A 47 1.01 -20.61 -0.46
N TRP A 48 -0.28 -20.29 -0.48
CA TRP A 48 -1.01 -19.66 0.61
C TRP A 48 -2.30 -20.43 0.89
N GLU A 49 -2.74 -20.42 2.14
CA GLU A 49 -4.04 -20.94 2.53
C GLU A 49 -5.14 -20.04 1.95
N SER A 50 -6.10 -20.63 1.24
CA SER A 50 -7.27 -19.90 0.75
C SER A 50 -8.16 -19.53 1.95
N LEU A 51 -8.38 -18.23 2.15
CA LEU A 51 -9.20 -17.71 3.25
C LEU A 51 -10.70 -17.91 3.00
N THR A 52 -11.13 -17.79 1.75
CA THR A 52 -12.53 -17.85 1.32
C THR A 52 -12.59 -18.27 -0.16
N ASP A 53 -13.76 -18.75 -0.58
CA ASP A 53 -14.08 -19.12 -1.97
C ASP A 53 -14.87 -18.01 -2.69
N VAL A 54 -15.26 -16.95 -1.97
CA VAL A 54 -15.95 -15.78 -2.48
C VAL A 54 -15.16 -14.52 -2.17
N GLU A 55 -15.20 -13.54 -3.06
CA GLU A 55 -14.55 -12.26 -2.85
C GLU A 55 -15.40 -11.40 -1.88
N ASP A 56 -15.01 -11.41 -0.60
CA ASP A 56 -15.64 -10.61 0.47
C ASP A 56 -14.58 -9.74 1.16
N TYR A 57 -14.50 -8.48 0.74
CA TYR A 57 -13.55 -7.51 1.27
C TYR A 57 -14.00 -6.96 2.63
N GLY A 58 -13.02 -6.55 3.43
CA GLY A 58 -13.25 -5.85 4.69
C GLY A 58 -13.83 -4.45 4.50
N THR A 59 -14.32 -3.90 5.60
CA THR A 59 -14.75 -2.51 5.72
C THR A 59 -13.60 -1.64 6.25
N PRO A 60 -13.69 -0.30 6.17
CA PRO A 60 -12.75 0.57 6.87
C PRO A 60 -12.65 0.26 8.37
N ALA A 61 -13.76 -0.08 9.04
CA ALA A 61 -13.72 -0.51 10.45
C ALA A 61 -12.84 -1.76 10.65
N ASP A 62 -12.97 -2.77 9.79
CA ASP A 62 -12.11 -3.97 9.84
C ASP A 62 -10.62 -3.62 9.66
N VAL A 63 -10.30 -2.70 8.74
CA VAL A 63 -8.92 -2.21 8.53
C VAL A 63 -8.40 -1.56 9.83
N ALA A 64 -9.17 -0.67 10.45
CA ALA A 64 -8.78 0.00 11.69
C ALA A 64 -8.49 -1.00 12.82
N GLU A 65 -9.37 -1.98 13.03
CA GLU A 65 -9.20 -3.02 14.07
C GLU A 65 -7.92 -3.84 13.86
N LEU A 66 -7.61 -4.18 12.61
CA LEU A 66 -6.39 -4.91 12.25
C LEU A 66 -5.15 -4.04 12.45
N LEU A 67 -5.20 -2.77 12.08
CA LEU A 67 -4.08 -1.84 12.22
C LEU A 67 -3.75 -1.52 13.67
N VAL A 68 -4.74 -1.35 14.55
CA VAL A 68 -4.49 -1.17 16.00
C VAL A 68 -3.64 -2.33 16.52
N LYS A 69 -4.05 -3.57 16.23
CA LYS A 69 -3.32 -4.78 16.65
C LYS A 69 -1.94 -4.87 16.00
N LEU A 70 -1.83 -4.57 14.70
CA LEU A 70 -0.56 -4.67 13.96
C LEU A 70 0.46 -3.67 14.50
N HIS A 71 0.03 -2.45 14.76
CA HIS A 71 0.89 -1.35 15.19
C HIS A 71 1.40 -1.54 16.62
N GLU A 72 0.73 -2.34 17.45
CA GLU A 72 1.19 -2.73 18.79
C GLU A 72 2.26 -3.84 18.76
N LEU A 73 2.51 -4.47 17.61
CA LEU A 73 3.48 -5.57 17.53
C LEU A 73 4.93 -5.08 17.57
N ASP A 74 5.74 -5.81 18.33
CA ASP A 74 7.20 -5.74 18.26
C ASP A 74 7.72 -6.81 17.32
N ALA A 75 8.18 -6.40 16.13
CA ALA A 75 8.80 -7.33 15.19
C ALA A 75 10.10 -7.94 15.78
N PRO A 76 10.33 -9.26 15.63
CA PRO A 76 11.57 -9.89 16.05
C PRO A 76 12.78 -9.26 15.35
N ALA A 77 13.62 -8.58 16.13
CA ALA A 77 14.72 -7.78 15.60
C ALA A 77 15.65 -8.61 14.69
N GLY A 78 15.81 -8.16 13.45
CA GLY A 78 16.72 -8.76 12.47
C GLY A 78 16.27 -10.10 11.85
N ALA A 79 15.30 -10.80 12.44
CA ALA A 79 14.88 -12.13 11.94
C ALA A 79 14.03 -12.05 10.66
N LEU A 80 13.22 -10.99 10.53
CA LEU A 80 12.30 -10.81 9.40
C LEU A 80 12.91 -10.05 8.22
N GLY A 81 14.06 -9.39 8.41
CA GLY A 81 14.66 -8.52 7.39
C GLY A 81 13.78 -7.32 7.00
N LEU A 82 12.91 -6.85 7.91
CA LEU A 82 12.10 -5.65 7.69
C LEU A 82 13.01 -4.45 7.52
N LYS A 83 12.78 -3.70 6.44
CA LYS A 83 13.51 -2.46 6.14
C LYS A 83 12.68 -1.27 6.63
N PRO A 84 13.33 -0.13 6.91
CA PRO A 84 12.63 1.13 7.05
C PRO A 84 11.78 1.41 5.80
N LEU A 85 10.60 1.99 6.00
CA LEU A 85 9.75 2.45 4.91
C LEU A 85 10.51 3.45 4.04
N ASP A 86 10.60 3.14 2.74
CA ASP A 86 11.00 4.08 1.69
C ASP A 86 9.88 4.14 0.64
N PRO A 87 8.99 5.15 0.72
CA PRO A 87 7.88 5.31 -0.21
C PRO A 87 8.31 5.37 -1.68
N PHE A 88 9.53 5.85 -1.94
CA PHE A 88 10.00 6.19 -3.28
C PHE A 88 10.89 5.11 -3.90
N SER A 89 11.20 4.04 -3.16
CA SER A 89 12.15 2.98 -3.54
C SER A 89 11.91 2.37 -4.93
N ARG A 90 10.66 2.30 -5.37
CA ARG A 90 10.26 1.72 -6.67
C ARG A 90 9.97 2.78 -7.74
N VAL A 91 9.83 4.05 -7.38
CA VAL A 91 9.33 5.09 -8.28
C VAL A 91 10.29 5.37 -9.42
N GLU A 92 11.56 5.62 -9.11
CA GLU A 92 12.56 5.97 -10.14
C GLU A 92 12.68 4.87 -11.19
N ARG A 93 12.69 3.61 -10.74
CA ARG A 93 12.68 2.46 -11.66
C ARG A 93 11.45 2.50 -12.55
N ARG A 94 10.25 2.69 -11.99
CA ARG A 94 8.99 2.73 -12.75
C ARG A 94 9.02 3.82 -13.81
N ILE A 95 9.44 5.04 -13.45
CA ILE A 95 9.55 6.16 -14.39
C ILE A 95 10.59 5.85 -15.47
N ASN A 96 11.79 5.41 -15.10
CA ASN A 96 12.87 5.15 -16.06
C ASN A 96 12.57 3.98 -17.02
N SER A 97 11.86 2.95 -16.56
CA SER A 97 11.48 1.82 -17.41
C SER A 97 10.26 2.10 -18.29
N ASN A 98 9.59 3.23 -18.08
CA ASN A 98 8.37 3.56 -18.78
C ASN A 98 8.67 4.30 -20.09
N GLY A 99 8.51 3.60 -21.22
CA GLY A 99 8.67 4.18 -22.55
C GLY A 99 7.42 4.88 -23.11
N TRP A 100 6.35 5.01 -22.33
CA TRP A 100 5.06 5.55 -22.80
C TRP A 100 4.86 7.03 -22.49
N PHE A 101 5.54 7.59 -21.49
CA PHE A 101 5.38 9.00 -21.13
C PHE A 101 5.82 9.95 -22.25
N THR A 102 5.09 11.06 -22.38
CA THR A 102 5.59 12.19 -23.18
C THR A 102 6.79 12.83 -22.47
N PRO A 103 7.68 13.55 -23.19
CA PRO A 103 8.78 14.27 -22.55
C PRO A 103 8.33 15.26 -21.46
N GLU A 104 7.17 15.89 -21.66
CA GLU A 104 6.60 16.83 -20.68
C GLU A 104 6.12 16.11 -19.41
N ASP A 105 5.49 14.94 -19.56
CA ASP A 105 5.03 14.14 -18.42
C ASP A 105 6.21 13.57 -17.63
N ASP A 106 7.24 13.08 -18.31
CA ASP A 106 8.47 12.59 -17.65
C ASP A 106 9.16 13.71 -16.86
N GLU A 107 9.33 14.90 -17.45
CA GLU A 107 9.90 16.06 -16.76
C GLU A 107 9.07 16.47 -15.54
N TYR A 108 7.74 16.54 -15.70
CA TYR A 108 6.83 16.86 -14.61
C TYR A 108 6.91 15.84 -13.46
N LEU A 109 6.83 14.54 -13.75
CA LEU A 109 6.86 13.48 -12.74
C LEU A 109 8.20 13.46 -11.99
N ARG A 110 9.33 13.72 -12.67
CA ARG A 110 10.65 13.86 -12.03
C ARG A 110 10.72 15.07 -11.12
N SER A 111 10.23 16.22 -11.57
CA SER A 111 10.16 17.43 -10.74
C SER A 111 9.27 17.22 -9.51
N ARG A 112 8.13 16.56 -9.69
CA ARG A 112 7.20 16.22 -8.62
C ARG A 112 7.84 15.25 -7.61
N LEU A 113 8.57 14.23 -8.06
CA LEU A 113 9.29 13.31 -7.18
C LEU A 113 10.27 14.05 -6.25
N VAL A 114 11.04 15.00 -6.78
CA VAL A 114 11.99 15.78 -5.98
C VAL A 114 11.26 16.57 -4.89
N LYS A 115 10.19 17.28 -5.24
CA LYS A 115 9.38 18.05 -4.29
C LYS A 115 8.74 17.17 -3.21
N LEU A 116 8.23 15.99 -3.60
CA LEU A 116 7.62 15.05 -2.66
C LEU A 116 8.64 14.45 -1.69
N ARG A 117 9.87 14.16 -2.15
CA ARG A 117 10.96 13.70 -1.29
C ARG A 117 11.34 14.76 -0.25
N GLU A 118 11.43 16.03 -0.66
CA GLU A 118 11.72 17.16 0.23
C GLU A 118 10.59 17.40 1.24
N ALA A 119 9.33 17.35 0.80
CA ALA A 119 8.19 17.48 1.69
C ALA A 119 8.13 16.33 2.71
N TYR A 120 8.37 15.09 2.27
CA TYR A 120 8.39 13.92 3.14
C TYR A 120 9.49 13.99 4.20
N SER A 121 10.70 14.43 3.84
CA SER A 121 11.81 14.54 4.80
C SER A 121 11.60 15.65 5.83
N GLY A 122 10.74 16.64 5.52
CA GLY A 122 10.35 17.70 6.45
C GLY A 122 9.22 17.31 7.42
N LEU A 123 8.61 16.13 7.28
CA LEU A 123 7.50 15.71 8.13
C LEU A 123 7.93 15.42 9.56
N SER A 124 7.11 15.86 10.51
CA SER A 124 7.18 15.46 11.92
C SER A 124 5.99 14.56 12.23
N PHE A 125 6.27 13.26 12.38
CA PHE A 125 5.26 12.25 12.70
C PHE A 125 4.80 12.37 14.16
N SER A 126 3.50 12.20 14.39
CA SER A 126 2.87 12.26 15.70
C SER A 126 2.86 10.89 16.40
N LEU A 127 2.75 9.81 15.63
CA LEU A 127 2.74 8.45 16.11
C LEU A 127 4.17 7.89 16.14
N SER A 128 4.46 7.04 17.13
CA SER A 128 5.73 6.33 17.19
C SER A 128 5.89 5.39 16.00
N SER A 129 7.08 5.37 15.41
CA SER A 129 7.45 4.39 14.38
C SER A 129 7.33 2.96 14.91
N GLY A 130 6.88 2.04 14.06
CA GLY A 130 6.68 0.63 14.41
C GLY A 130 6.46 -0.25 13.19
N VAL A 131 5.94 -1.46 13.39
CA VAL A 131 5.51 -2.33 12.30
C VAL A 131 4.32 -1.69 11.59
N ILE A 132 4.41 -1.59 10.26
CA ILE A 132 3.33 -1.15 9.38
C ILE A 132 3.10 -2.17 8.28
N HIS A 133 1.87 -2.26 7.78
CA HIS A 133 1.48 -3.01 6.61
C HIS A 133 2.14 -2.47 5.34
N GLY A 134 2.25 -1.15 5.22
CA GLY A 134 2.84 -0.46 4.07
C GLY A 134 1.84 -0.18 2.95
N ASP A 135 0.74 -0.94 2.86
CA ASP A 135 -0.32 -0.76 1.88
C ASP A 135 -1.73 -1.05 2.44
N ALA A 136 -1.99 -0.67 3.68
CA ALA A 136 -3.27 -0.99 4.34
C ALA A 136 -4.44 -0.27 3.67
N SER A 137 -5.39 -1.05 3.13
CA SER A 137 -6.65 -0.57 2.57
C SER A 137 -7.69 -1.69 2.61
N VAL A 138 -8.96 -1.37 2.34
CA VAL A 138 -10.04 -2.37 2.26
C VAL A 138 -9.75 -3.47 1.24
N GLY A 139 -9.01 -3.17 0.16
CA GLY A 139 -8.60 -4.17 -0.84
C GLY A 139 -7.59 -5.18 -0.32
N ASN A 140 -6.88 -4.87 0.77
CA ASN A 140 -5.92 -5.75 1.43
C ASN A 140 -6.47 -6.36 2.75
N VAL A 141 -7.80 -6.33 2.92
CA VAL A 141 -8.50 -7.06 3.98
C VAL A 141 -9.56 -7.95 3.34
N ILE A 142 -9.49 -9.25 3.62
CA ILE A 142 -10.49 -10.23 3.19
C ILE A 142 -11.09 -10.90 4.43
N ARG A 143 -12.40 -11.11 4.42
CA ARG A 143 -13.07 -11.93 5.44
C ARG A 143 -12.94 -13.42 5.11
N ASP A 144 -12.55 -14.20 6.12
CA ASP A 144 -12.48 -15.66 6.00
C ASP A 144 -13.88 -16.29 5.91
N ARG A 145 -13.94 -17.63 5.77
CA ARG A 145 -15.22 -18.37 5.68
C ARG A 145 -16.13 -18.19 6.89
N GLU A 146 -15.57 -17.79 8.03
CA GLU A 146 -16.29 -17.48 9.27
C GLU A 146 -16.65 -16.00 9.40
N GLY A 147 -16.26 -15.16 8.43
CA GLY A 147 -16.53 -13.72 8.40
C GLY A 147 -15.50 -12.86 9.14
N HIS A 148 -14.39 -13.44 9.62
CA HIS A 148 -13.37 -12.68 10.35
C HIS A 148 -12.40 -11.99 9.38
N PRO A 149 -12.11 -10.70 9.57
CA PRO A 149 -11.20 -9.98 8.69
C PRO A 149 -9.75 -10.46 8.86
N LYS A 150 -9.02 -10.60 7.75
CA LYS A 150 -7.61 -10.97 7.69
C LYS A 150 -6.85 -10.00 6.79
N LEU A 151 -5.67 -9.56 7.23
CA LEU A 151 -4.72 -8.85 6.36
C LEU A 151 -4.15 -9.79 5.30
N ILE A 152 -4.10 -9.32 4.05
CA ILE A 152 -3.47 -9.98 2.92
C ILE A 152 -2.39 -9.07 2.32
N ASP A 153 -1.65 -9.56 1.32
CA ASP A 153 -0.56 -8.83 0.65
C ASP A 153 0.50 -8.25 1.60
N LEU A 154 1.28 -9.16 2.20
CA LEU A 154 2.27 -8.82 3.22
C LEU A 154 3.60 -8.33 2.63
N ASP A 155 3.65 -8.04 1.33
CA ASP A 155 4.88 -7.63 0.65
C ASP A 155 5.32 -6.21 1.01
N GLY A 156 4.38 -5.38 1.47
CA GLY A 156 4.59 -4.00 1.89
C GLY A 156 5.14 -3.86 3.30
N VAL A 157 5.09 -4.93 4.11
CA VAL A 157 5.39 -4.84 5.55
C VAL A 157 6.80 -4.31 5.79
N ALA A 158 6.88 -3.30 6.66
CA ALA A 158 8.06 -2.49 6.91
C ALA A 158 8.08 -1.95 8.35
N ILE A 159 9.18 -1.29 8.72
CA ILE A 159 9.24 -0.44 9.92
C ILE A 159 9.06 1.01 9.48
N GLY A 160 8.08 1.72 10.04
CA GLY A 160 7.81 3.09 9.60
C GLY A 160 6.79 3.84 10.46
N PRO A 161 6.52 5.11 10.11
CA PRO A 161 5.50 5.91 10.75
C PRO A 161 4.11 5.30 10.52
N ARG A 162 3.34 5.13 11.59
CA ARG A 162 2.03 4.47 11.56
C ARG A 162 0.98 5.25 10.78
N GLU A 163 1.14 6.57 10.66
CA GLU A 163 0.31 7.43 9.82
C GLU A 163 0.27 6.95 8.37
N TRP A 164 1.34 6.32 7.88
CA TRP A 164 1.44 5.80 6.51
C TRP A 164 0.34 4.81 6.13
N ASP A 165 -0.10 3.99 7.09
CA ASP A 165 -1.16 2.99 6.90
C ASP A 165 -2.56 3.59 7.03
N LEU A 166 -2.71 4.76 7.65
CA LEU A 166 -4.00 5.44 7.81
C LEU A 166 -4.39 6.25 6.58
N VAL A 167 -3.39 6.70 5.82
CA VAL A 167 -3.57 7.67 4.73
C VAL A 167 -4.43 7.11 3.60
N LEU A 168 -4.35 5.83 3.26
CA LEU A 168 -5.14 5.28 2.15
C LEU A 168 -6.65 5.36 2.43
N THR A 169 -7.09 4.97 3.63
CA THR A 169 -8.50 5.08 4.01
C THR A 169 -8.98 6.54 3.99
N ALA A 170 -8.18 7.46 4.53
CA ALA A 170 -8.47 8.89 4.48
C ALA A 170 -8.55 9.44 3.05
N LEU A 171 -7.58 9.08 2.21
CA LEU A 171 -7.49 9.46 0.81
C LEU A 171 -8.71 8.98 0.01
N TYR A 172 -9.12 7.73 0.24
CA TYR A 172 -10.26 7.12 -0.43
C TYR A 172 -11.58 7.80 -0.07
N TYR A 173 -11.71 8.30 1.16
CA TYR A 173 -12.81 9.16 1.55
C TYR A 173 -12.69 10.58 0.93
N GLU A 174 -11.62 11.31 1.25
CA GLU A 174 -11.53 12.75 1.02
C GLU A 174 -11.31 13.13 -0.44
N ARG A 175 -10.45 12.40 -1.15
CA ARG A 175 -10.07 12.74 -2.53
C ARG A 175 -10.77 11.90 -3.59
N PHE A 176 -11.24 10.70 -3.26
CA PHE A 176 -11.89 9.82 -4.24
C PHE A 176 -13.38 9.61 -4.00
N GLY A 177 -13.89 9.88 -2.79
CA GLY A 177 -15.30 9.64 -2.46
C GLY A 177 -15.69 8.17 -2.54
N TRP A 178 -14.73 7.26 -2.40
CA TRP A 178 -14.93 5.80 -2.40
C TRP A 178 -15.40 5.27 -1.04
N HIS A 179 -15.21 6.06 0.01
CA HIS A 179 -15.79 5.82 1.32
C HIS A 179 -16.75 6.95 1.69
N THR A 180 -17.76 6.60 2.49
CA THR A 180 -18.66 7.55 3.13
C THR A 180 -17.96 8.25 4.30
N ARG A 181 -18.55 9.36 4.75
CA ARG A 181 -18.09 10.07 5.95
C ARG A 181 -18.18 9.17 7.17
N GLU A 182 -19.30 8.46 7.31
CA GLU A 182 -19.58 7.59 8.44
C GLU A 182 -18.56 6.45 8.55
N GLU A 183 -18.16 5.86 7.42
CA GLU A 183 -17.11 4.84 7.37
C GLU A 183 -15.73 5.39 7.79
N TYR A 184 -15.37 6.59 7.32
CA TYR A 184 -14.10 7.22 7.70
C TYR A 184 -14.07 7.62 9.18
N GLU A 185 -15.15 8.22 9.69
CA GLU A 185 -15.26 8.61 11.10
C GLU A 185 -15.19 7.39 12.01
N ALA A 186 -15.82 6.27 11.63
CA ALA A 186 -15.69 5.00 12.34
C ALA A 186 -14.25 4.46 12.33
N PHE A 187 -13.55 4.49 11.17
CA PHE A 187 -12.14 4.11 11.07
C PHE A 187 -11.25 4.92 12.03
N ALA A 188 -11.38 6.26 11.99
CA ALA A 188 -10.58 7.15 12.82
C ALA A 188 -10.87 6.97 14.31
N GLN A 189 -12.14 6.73 14.67
CA GLN A 189 -12.56 6.47 16.05
C GLN A 189 -12.00 5.14 16.57
N ILE A 190 -12.10 4.06 15.79
CA ILE A 190 -11.58 2.73 16.18
C ILE A 190 -10.06 2.78 16.34
N TYR A 191 -9.36 3.42 15.41
CA TYR A 191 -7.90 3.53 15.48
C TYR A 191 -7.44 4.48 16.60
N GLY A 192 -8.24 5.52 16.91
CA GLY A 192 -7.95 6.50 17.96
C GLY A 192 -7.06 7.66 17.50
N PHE A 193 -6.87 7.84 16.19
CA PHE A 193 -6.13 8.96 15.61
C PHE A 193 -6.73 9.32 14.24
N ASP A 194 -7.17 10.58 14.10
CA ASP A 194 -7.63 11.13 12.83
C ASP A 194 -6.43 11.66 12.04
N VAL A 195 -6.01 10.92 11.01
CA VAL A 195 -4.87 11.32 10.19
C VAL A 195 -5.15 12.61 9.42
N MET A 196 -6.40 12.87 9.00
CA MET A 196 -6.74 14.11 8.26
C MET A 196 -6.61 15.36 9.12
N ALA A 197 -6.69 15.25 10.44
CA ALA A 197 -6.47 16.35 11.37
C ALA A 197 -4.98 16.64 11.64
N TRP A 198 -4.07 15.77 11.17
CA TRP A 198 -2.62 15.96 11.33
C TRP A 198 -2.05 16.75 10.15
N ASP A 199 -1.22 17.76 10.45
CA ASP A 199 -0.64 18.69 9.47
C ASP A 199 0.13 18.01 8.32
N GLY A 200 0.66 16.81 8.55
CA GLY A 200 1.40 16.04 7.55
C GLY A 200 0.54 15.24 6.55
N TYR A 201 -0.78 15.15 6.75
CA TYR A 201 -1.67 14.31 5.93
C TYR A 201 -1.59 14.64 4.45
N THR A 202 -1.70 15.92 4.09
CA THR A 202 -1.70 16.36 2.69
C THR A 202 -0.43 15.91 1.95
N VAL A 203 0.72 15.90 2.64
CA VAL A 203 1.97 15.41 2.05
C VAL A 203 1.91 13.91 1.79
N LEU A 204 1.44 13.11 2.75
CA LEU A 204 1.35 11.65 2.55
C LEU A 204 0.28 11.28 1.51
N ALA A 205 -0.85 11.99 1.47
CA ALA A 205 -1.89 11.81 0.47
C ALA A 205 -1.35 12.12 -0.95
N ASP A 206 -0.63 13.23 -1.11
CA ASP A 206 0.05 13.59 -2.36
C ASP A 206 1.07 12.54 -2.81
N ILE A 207 1.81 11.95 -1.87
CA ILE A 207 2.73 10.85 -2.16
C ILE A 207 1.95 9.63 -2.63
N ARG A 208 0.91 9.20 -1.91
CA ARG A 208 0.10 8.02 -2.28
C ARG A 208 -0.51 8.15 -3.67
N GLU A 209 -1.09 9.30 -4.01
CA GLU A 209 -1.61 9.57 -5.35
C GLU A 209 -0.51 9.43 -6.42
N PHE A 210 0.65 10.02 -6.18
CA PHE A 210 1.79 9.91 -7.08
C PHE A 210 2.30 8.46 -7.22
N LEU A 211 2.29 7.67 -6.13
CA LEU A 211 2.61 6.24 -6.17
C LEU A 211 1.58 5.45 -7.00
N MET A 212 0.29 5.77 -6.88
CA MET A 212 -0.77 5.14 -7.68
C MET A 212 -0.59 5.43 -9.18
N VAL A 213 -0.25 6.66 -9.56
CA VAL A 213 0.03 7.04 -10.96
C VAL A 213 1.24 6.27 -11.51
N THR A 214 2.37 6.32 -10.79
CA THR A 214 3.61 5.68 -11.25
C THR A 214 3.47 4.16 -11.29
N TRP A 215 2.71 3.55 -10.37
CA TRP A 215 2.38 2.13 -10.43
C TRP A 215 1.54 1.77 -11.65
N LEU A 216 0.42 2.48 -11.87
CA LEU A 216 -0.51 2.17 -12.95
C LEU A 216 0.12 2.36 -14.33
N SER A 217 0.99 3.37 -14.47
CA SER A 217 1.69 3.69 -15.72
C SER A 217 2.51 2.54 -16.30
N GLN A 218 2.92 1.56 -15.49
CA GLN A 218 3.67 0.38 -15.95
C GLN A 218 2.92 -0.44 -17.00
N LYS A 219 1.58 -0.37 -17.02
CA LYS A 219 0.72 -1.08 -17.97
C LYS A 219 0.26 -0.20 -19.14
N ALA A 220 0.53 1.11 -19.10
CA ALA A 220 -0.01 2.07 -20.06
C ALA A 220 0.42 1.79 -21.51
N ALA A 221 1.64 1.30 -21.73
CA ALA A 221 2.12 0.95 -23.07
C ALA A 221 1.36 -0.22 -23.73
N GLN A 222 0.65 -1.04 -22.93
CA GLN A 222 0.06 -2.32 -23.35
C GLN A 222 -1.46 -2.29 -23.29
N ASP A 223 -2.05 -1.31 -22.62
CA ASP A 223 -3.50 -1.18 -22.40
C ASP A 223 -3.93 0.28 -22.53
N GLU A 224 -4.66 0.59 -23.61
CA GLU A 224 -5.11 1.96 -23.92
C GLU A 224 -6.12 2.50 -22.88
N ARG A 225 -6.91 1.64 -22.24
CA ARG A 225 -7.82 2.07 -21.16
C ARG A 225 -7.02 2.54 -19.95
N VAL A 226 -6.00 1.77 -19.57
CA VAL A 226 -5.05 2.17 -18.53
C VAL A 226 -4.32 3.44 -18.92
N ALA A 227 -3.88 3.56 -20.18
CA ALA A 227 -3.20 4.75 -20.70
C ALA A 227 -4.06 6.01 -20.61
N ALA A 228 -5.36 5.90 -20.89
CA ALA A 228 -6.30 7.02 -20.76
C ALA A 228 -6.47 7.45 -19.30
N GLU A 229 -6.61 6.50 -18.38
CA GLU A 229 -6.67 6.81 -16.95
C GLU A 229 -5.35 7.46 -16.49
N VAL A 230 -4.18 6.92 -16.82
CA VAL A 230 -2.89 7.47 -16.39
C VAL A 230 -2.72 8.92 -16.86
N ARG A 231 -3.09 9.25 -18.11
CA ARG A 231 -3.09 10.64 -18.62
C ARG A 231 -3.93 11.56 -17.73
N LYS A 232 -5.18 11.17 -17.49
CA LYS A 232 -6.10 11.92 -16.63
C LYS A 232 -5.54 12.12 -15.22
N ARG A 233 -4.94 11.10 -14.61
CA ARG A 233 -4.31 11.24 -13.29
C ARG A 233 -3.13 12.22 -13.31
N ILE A 234 -2.31 12.19 -14.36
CA ILE A 234 -1.20 13.15 -14.52
C ILE A 234 -1.74 14.57 -14.68
N ASP A 235 -2.78 14.78 -15.49
CA ASP A 235 -3.42 16.09 -15.68
C ASP A 235 -4.01 16.61 -14.36
N ASP A 236 -4.66 15.74 -13.58
CA ASP A 236 -5.18 16.05 -12.25
C ASP A 236 -4.06 16.42 -11.26
N LEU A 237 -2.88 15.77 -11.35
CA LEU A 237 -1.71 16.16 -10.55
C LEU A 237 -1.12 17.50 -11.00
N LYS A 238 -1.03 17.75 -12.32
CA LYS A 238 -0.49 18.99 -12.91
C LYS A 238 -1.35 20.20 -12.57
N SER A 239 -2.68 20.05 -12.64
CA SER A 239 -3.63 21.13 -12.37
C SER A 239 -3.62 21.60 -10.91
N GLY A 240 -3.21 20.72 -9.98
CA GLY A 240 -3.28 20.99 -8.55
C GLY A 240 -4.71 21.24 -8.04
N ALA A 241 -5.73 20.82 -8.81
CA ALA A 241 -7.12 21.01 -8.44
C ALA A 241 -7.42 20.30 -7.11
N THR A 242 -8.03 21.05 -6.19
CA THR A 242 -8.48 20.54 -4.89
C THR A 242 -9.94 20.13 -5.01
N GLY A 243 -10.24 18.84 -4.80
CA GLY A 243 -11.58 18.29 -4.94
C GLY A 243 -11.56 16.80 -5.26
N LEU A 244 -12.76 16.21 -5.38
CA LEU A 244 -12.90 14.80 -5.72
C LEU A 244 -12.28 14.51 -7.10
N ARG A 245 -11.33 13.59 -7.13
CA ARG A 245 -10.77 13.06 -8.37
C ARG A 245 -11.67 11.94 -8.87
N ASN A 246 -12.01 12.00 -10.16
CA ASN A 246 -12.82 10.97 -10.79
C ASN A 246 -11.99 9.73 -11.16
N TRP A 247 -11.06 9.27 -10.32
CA TRP A 247 -10.18 8.15 -10.67
C TRP A 247 -10.93 6.81 -10.60
N GLU A 248 -10.65 5.89 -11.52
CA GLU A 248 -11.19 4.54 -11.46
C GLU A 248 -10.37 3.67 -10.47
N PRO A 249 -10.98 2.74 -9.73
CA PRO A 249 -10.22 1.75 -8.97
C PRO A 249 -9.53 0.76 -9.95
N TYR A 250 -8.23 0.48 -9.74
CA TYR A 250 -7.39 -0.39 -10.58
C TYR A 250 -6.54 -1.34 -9.74
#